data_AF-A0A2N1W703-F1
#
_entry.id   AF-A0A2N1W703-F1
#
_cell.length_a   1.000
_cell.length_b   1.000
_cell.length_c   1.000
_cell.angle_alpha   90.00
_cell.angle_beta   90.00
_cell.angle_gamma   90.00
#
_symmetry.space_group_name_H-M   'P 1'
#
loop_
_entity.id
_entity.type
_entity.pdbx_description
1 polymer ?
#
loop_
_entity_poly.entity_id
_entity_poly.type
_entity_poly.pdbx_seq_one_letter_code
_entity_poly.pdbx_strand_id
1 'polypeptide(L)'
;MGDGGKSLGLFTWDRELAHDIPFGDLMTDSDRWATAITTGDGSYRAIATDGETFGHHHRHGANALGAVIHRLSHDPYHQLANFATLIPTIEDAPVVTLVEASSWSCSHGVERWRMECGCRFDSHTNQAWRTPLRVGLEVVAQGIHAVIERDWPTDAGDPWVVRDSAGPDLDGVPDLPVTARRLLEAQRHALAMFTSCAWFFDDLARIEPRLVMRHAARALDFLPATEAEALDLTLRGALKQARSNEEIPRDGATIWRDDVLVTADGPARLAAGIAAVRELDQRLLDQLQLPTHTWELLPDGVCTIHRRTGTRTGFHTTPIVNGLVASRVHVRPIEGGGSRVIGMSAYPPAILALLRERATPEVLAATLPVEHSARLRSCQVDPETTRR
;
A
#
# COMPACT_ATOMS: atom_id res chain seq x y z
N MET A 1 16.69 -16.50 30.20
CA MET A 1 17.31 -15.19 30.49
C MET A 1 17.99 -14.76 29.20
N GLY A 2 17.45 -13.77 28.49
CA GLY A 2 18.00 -13.30 27.22
C GLY A 2 19.25 -12.46 27.46
N ASP A 3 20.28 -12.71 26.66
CA ASP A 3 21.59 -12.06 26.70
C ASP A 3 21.50 -10.55 26.43
N GLY A 4 21.99 -9.76 27.39
CA GLY A 4 22.08 -8.30 27.33
C GLY A 4 21.05 -7.65 28.27
N GLY A 5 21.49 -7.16 29.43
CA GLY A 5 20.68 -6.61 30.53
C GLY A 5 19.87 -5.34 30.22
N LYS A 6 19.11 -5.34 29.13
CA LYS A 6 18.12 -4.32 28.76
C LYS A 6 16.74 -4.81 29.18
N SER A 7 15.91 -3.90 29.67
CA SER A 7 14.50 -4.14 30.03
C SER A 7 13.57 -3.41 29.07
N LEU A 8 12.33 -3.91 28.93
CA LEU A 8 11.25 -3.26 28.19
C LEU A 8 10.12 -2.92 29.16
N GLY A 9 9.67 -1.67 29.14
CA GLY A 9 8.46 -1.26 29.84
C GLY A 9 7.23 -1.77 29.12
N LEU A 10 6.36 -2.49 29.83
CA LEU A 10 5.13 -3.06 29.29
C LEU A 10 3.92 -2.39 29.93
N PHE A 11 3.02 -1.89 29.08
CA PHE A 11 1.74 -1.33 29.51
C PHE A 11 0.62 -2.19 28.96
N THR A 12 -0.28 -2.62 29.85
CA THR A 12 -1.50 -3.32 29.46
C THR A 12 -2.60 -2.31 29.18
N TRP A 13 -3.41 -2.56 28.17
CA TRP A 13 -4.58 -1.73 27.85
C TRP A 13 -5.87 -2.40 28.29
N ASP A 14 -6.90 -1.58 28.52
CA ASP A 14 -8.25 -2.02 28.79
C ASP A 14 -8.91 -2.51 27.50
N ARG A 15 -9.08 -3.83 27.38
CA ARG A 15 -9.61 -4.47 26.17
C ARG A 15 -11.09 -4.19 25.97
N GLU A 16 -11.88 -4.08 27.03
CA GLU A 16 -13.33 -3.86 26.94
C GLU A 16 -13.59 -2.44 26.45
N LEU A 17 -12.95 -1.44 27.06
CA LEU A 17 -13.06 -0.05 26.61
C LEU A 17 -12.50 0.15 25.20
N ALA A 18 -11.37 -0.48 24.88
CA ALA A 18 -10.80 -0.42 23.52
C ALA A 18 -11.74 -1.02 22.46
N HIS A 19 -12.56 -2.00 22.82
CA HIS A 19 -13.58 -2.57 21.94
C HIS A 19 -14.82 -1.68 21.83
N ASP A 20 -15.33 -1.19 22.96
CA ASP A 20 -16.58 -0.43 23.04
C ASP A 20 -16.52 0.96 22.41
N ILE A 21 -15.31 1.50 22.17
CA ILE A 21 -15.12 2.75 21.43
C ILE A 21 -15.54 2.57 19.96
N PRO A 22 -14.85 1.75 19.14
CA PRO A 22 -15.22 1.57 17.73
C PRO A 22 -16.47 0.70 17.50
N PHE A 23 -16.80 -0.23 18.40
CA PHE A 23 -17.86 -1.23 18.15
C PHE A 23 -19.04 -1.15 19.10
N GLY A 24 -18.96 -0.32 20.15
CA GLY A 24 -20.05 -0.07 21.09
C GLY A 24 -20.64 1.34 20.92
N ASP A 25 -21.22 1.84 22.01
CA ASP A 25 -21.95 3.11 22.01
C ASP A 25 -21.13 4.28 22.58
N LEU A 26 -19.88 4.07 23.03
CA LEU A 26 -19.13 5.10 23.76
C LEU A 26 -18.91 6.36 22.91
N MET A 27 -18.73 6.22 21.60
CA MET A 27 -18.53 7.38 20.72
C MET A 27 -19.79 8.25 20.52
N THR A 28 -20.97 7.79 20.96
CA THR A 28 -22.22 8.54 20.83
C THR A 28 -22.42 9.60 21.91
N ASP A 29 -21.74 9.43 23.06
CA ASP A 29 -21.87 10.30 24.22
C ASP A 29 -20.50 10.44 24.91
N SER A 30 -19.90 11.63 24.78
CA SER A 30 -18.60 11.96 25.38
C SER A 30 -18.59 11.95 26.91
N ASP A 31 -19.73 12.21 27.56
CA ASP A 31 -19.80 12.18 29.03
C ASP A 31 -19.82 10.74 29.53
N ARG A 32 -20.58 9.87 28.86
CA ARG A 32 -20.56 8.42 29.10
C ARG A 32 -19.17 7.86 28.86
N TRP A 33 -18.51 8.26 27.76
CA TRP A 33 -17.16 7.81 27.44
C TRP A 33 -16.14 8.26 28.48
N ALA A 34 -16.10 9.55 28.83
CA ALA A 34 -15.19 10.05 29.85
C ALA A 34 -15.39 9.32 31.19
N THR A 35 -16.66 9.14 31.60
CA THR A 35 -17.00 8.41 32.83
C THR A 35 -16.51 6.96 32.77
N ALA A 36 -16.69 6.28 31.64
CA ALA A 36 -16.21 4.90 31.47
C ALA A 36 -14.68 4.82 31.61
N ILE A 37 -13.93 5.79 31.07
CA ILE A 37 -12.46 5.83 31.21
C ILE A 37 -12.04 6.12 32.65
N THR A 38 -12.73 6.99 33.39
CA THR A 38 -12.32 7.39 34.74
C THR A 38 -12.84 6.46 35.85
N THR A 39 -13.73 5.51 35.54
CA THR A 39 -14.34 4.65 36.56
C THR A 39 -13.52 3.38 36.79
N GLY A 40 -12.95 3.20 37.98
CA GLY A 40 -12.35 1.95 38.42
C GLY A 40 -11.08 2.16 39.24
N ASP A 41 -10.51 1.05 39.71
CA ASP A 41 -9.31 1.07 40.55
C ASP A 41 -8.04 0.96 39.69
N GLY A 42 -7.00 1.73 40.02
CA GLY A 42 -5.70 1.66 39.36
C GLY A 42 -4.94 2.99 39.35
N SER A 43 -3.61 2.92 39.18
CA SER A 43 -2.77 4.11 39.04
C SER A 43 -2.77 4.68 37.62
N TYR A 44 -3.15 3.88 36.63
CA TYR A 44 -3.33 4.32 35.23
C TYR A 44 -4.34 3.44 34.51
N ARG A 45 -4.90 3.96 33.41
CA ARG A 45 -5.70 3.21 32.45
C ARG A 45 -5.25 3.54 31.05
N ALA A 46 -4.86 2.51 30.30
CA ALA A 46 -4.43 2.65 28.91
C ALA A 46 -5.49 2.11 27.97
N ILE A 47 -5.67 2.78 26.82
CA ILE A 47 -6.61 2.40 25.78
C ILE A 47 -5.86 2.46 24.45
N ALA A 48 -6.05 1.46 23.59
CA ALA A 48 -5.43 1.40 22.28
C ALA A 48 -6.49 1.07 21.22
N THR A 49 -6.63 1.94 20.23
CA THR A 49 -7.55 1.78 19.09
C THR A 49 -6.84 2.19 17.80
N ASP A 50 -7.28 1.68 16.66
CA ASP A 50 -6.78 2.12 15.35
C ASP A 50 -7.12 3.60 15.11
N GLY A 51 -6.20 4.37 14.53
CA GLY A 51 -6.41 5.81 14.32
C GLY A 51 -7.54 6.10 13.34
N GLU A 52 -7.73 5.20 12.37
CA GLU A 52 -8.79 5.23 11.36
C GLU A 52 -10.20 5.15 11.98
N THR A 53 -10.33 4.71 13.24
CA THR A 53 -11.59 4.81 14.00
C THR A 53 -12.13 6.24 13.99
N PHE A 54 -11.26 7.24 14.19
CA PHE A 54 -11.66 8.62 14.37
C PHE A 54 -11.69 9.41 13.05
N GLY A 55 -12.69 9.14 12.22
CA GLY A 55 -13.00 9.90 11.00
C GLY A 55 -13.26 9.02 9.78
N HIS A 56 -12.47 7.96 9.58
CA HIS A 56 -12.65 7.05 8.46
C HIS A 56 -13.77 6.05 8.71
N HIS A 57 -13.71 5.32 9.83
CA HIS A 57 -14.77 4.38 10.22
C HIS A 57 -15.97 5.10 10.84
N HIS A 58 -15.72 6.15 11.64
CA HIS A 58 -16.77 6.97 12.24
C HIS A 58 -16.58 8.43 11.81
N ARG A 59 -17.43 8.92 10.92
CA ARG A 59 -17.33 10.26 10.30
C ARG A 59 -17.11 11.40 11.29
N HIS A 60 -17.69 11.30 12.48
CA HIS A 60 -17.60 12.31 13.54
C HIS A 60 -16.73 11.88 14.74
N GLY A 61 -15.99 10.77 14.61
CA GLY A 61 -15.22 10.21 15.71
C GLY A 61 -14.13 11.14 16.24
N ALA A 62 -13.49 11.92 15.36
CA ALA A 62 -12.50 12.92 15.79
C ALA A 62 -13.10 14.00 16.69
N ASN A 63 -14.36 14.40 16.46
CA ASN A 63 -15.06 15.38 17.30
C ASN A 63 -15.38 14.78 18.68
N ALA A 64 -15.85 13.52 18.71
CA ALA A 64 -16.13 12.82 19.96
C ALA A 64 -14.87 12.65 20.81
N LEU A 65 -13.76 12.24 20.19
CA LEU A 65 -12.45 12.15 20.86
C LEU A 65 -12.00 13.51 21.38
N GLY A 66 -12.13 14.57 20.58
CA GLY A 66 -11.81 15.94 21.00
C GLY A 66 -12.62 16.40 22.22
N ALA A 67 -13.91 16.08 22.26
CA ALA A 67 -14.77 16.39 23.40
C ALA A 67 -14.34 15.66 24.68
N VAL A 68 -13.99 14.37 24.58
CA VAL A 68 -13.50 13.59 25.73
C VAL A 68 -12.15 14.11 26.21
N ILE A 69 -11.21 14.38 25.31
CA ILE A 69 -9.90 14.96 25.67
C ILE A 69 -10.09 16.31 26.38
N HIS A 70 -10.93 17.18 25.83
CA HIS A 70 -11.24 18.48 26.44
C HIS A 70 -11.83 18.32 27.83
N ARG A 71 -12.72 17.36 28.04
CA ARG A 71 -13.30 17.09 29.36
C ARG A 71 -12.24 16.61 30.35
N LEU A 72 -11.44 15.61 29.97
CA LEU A 72 -10.40 15.03 30.81
C LEU A 72 -9.27 16.02 31.11
N SER A 73 -8.99 17.00 30.24
CA SER A 73 -8.00 18.04 30.52
C SER A 73 -8.45 19.04 31.60
N HIS A 74 -9.72 19.04 31.98
CA HIS A 74 -10.30 19.88 33.04
C HIS A 74 -10.71 19.06 34.28
N ASP A 75 -10.44 17.76 34.30
CA ASP A 75 -10.70 16.89 35.45
C ASP A 75 -9.60 17.09 36.51
N PRO A 76 -9.92 17.53 37.74
CA PRO A 76 -8.90 17.72 38.78
C PRO A 76 -8.40 16.39 39.40
N TYR A 77 -9.06 15.27 39.10
CA TYR A 77 -8.74 13.95 39.69
C TYR A 77 -7.97 13.03 38.75
N HIS A 78 -8.06 13.25 37.43
CA HIS A 78 -7.45 12.40 36.42
C HIS A 78 -6.55 13.22 35.49
N GLN A 79 -5.43 12.63 35.06
CA GLN A 79 -4.49 13.27 34.16
C GLN A 79 -4.37 12.47 32.86
N LEU A 80 -4.53 13.14 31.72
CA LEU A 80 -4.13 12.58 30.43
C LEU A 80 -2.61 12.54 30.35
N ALA A 81 -2.08 11.35 30.07
CA ALA A 81 -0.66 11.07 30.07
C ALA A 81 -0.28 10.25 28.83
N ASN A 82 0.97 10.38 28.38
CA ASN A 82 1.56 9.44 27.45
C ASN A 82 2.43 8.44 28.22
N PHE A 83 2.70 7.27 27.62
CA PHE A 83 3.46 6.22 28.29
C PHE A 83 4.86 6.64 28.76
N ALA A 84 5.52 7.59 28.09
CA ALA A 84 6.84 8.05 28.50
C ALA A 84 6.82 8.72 29.87
N THR A 85 5.73 9.40 30.23
CA THR A 85 5.56 10.00 31.57
C THR A 85 5.37 8.96 32.68
N LEU A 86 4.97 7.73 32.32
CA LEU A 86 4.78 6.63 33.25
C LEU A 86 6.01 5.73 33.38
N ILE A 87 7.06 5.91 32.56
CA ILE A 87 8.29 5.10 32.63
C ILE A 87 8.90 5.05 34.04
N PRO A 88 9.03 6.17 34.79
CA PRO A 88 9.59 6.12 36.15
C PRO A 88 8.80 5.22 37.10
N THR A 89 7.49 5.03 36.86
CA THR A 89 6.64 4.15 37.67
C THR A 89 6.81 2.67 37.35
N ILE A 90 7.45 2.33 36.23
CA ILE A 90 7.71 0.95 35.82
C ILE A 90 8.89 0.35 36.60
N GLU A 91 9.78 1.17 37.16
CA GLU A 91 10.97 0.68 37.88
C GLU A 91 10.59 -0.24 39.06
N ASP A 92 9.42 -0.02 39.66
CA ASP A 92 8.86 -0.84 40.76
C ASP A 92 7.85 -1.91 40.30
N ALA A 93 7.63 -2.08 38.98
CA ALA A 93 6.66 -3.01 38.45
C ALA A 93 7.16 -4.47 38.49
N PRO A 94 6.26 -5.46 38.66
CA PRO A 94 6.65 -6.87 38.63
C PRO A 94 7.16 -7.28 37.24
N VAL A 95 8.18 -8.13 37.22
CA VAL A 95 8.63 -8.77 35.98
C VAL A 95 7.56 -9.75 35.51
N VAL A 96 7.11 -9.56 34.28
CA VAL A 96 6.13 -10.44 33.63
C VAL A 96 6.78 -11.25 32.51
N THR A 97 6.22 -12.42 32.23
CA THR A 97 6.60 -13.22 31.05
C THR A 97 5.61 -12.95 29.94
N LEU A 98 6.10 -12.54 28.77
CA LEU A 98 5.28 -12.40 27.57
C LEU A 98 5.00 -13.77 26.97
N VAL A 99 3.75 -14.02 26.59
CA VAL A 99 3.40 -15.16 25.76
C VAL A 99 3.92 -14.90 24.35
N GLU A 100 4.90 -15.67 23.92
CA GLU A 100 5.49 -15.53 22.58
C GLU A 100 4.45 -15.74 21.48
N ALA A 101 4.63 -15.02 20.36
CA ALA A 101 3.73 -15.09 19.21
C ALA A 101 2.25 -14.84 19.57
N SER A 102 1.99 -14.01 20.59
CA SER A 102 0.67 -13.51 20.93
C SER A 102 0.30 -12.28 20.09
N SER A 103 -0.98 -11.93 20.04
CA SER A 103 -1.45 -10.71 19.40
C SER A 103 -2.64 -10.11 20.14
N TRP A 104 -2.90 -8.83 19.90
CA TRP A 104 -4.03 -8.13 20.49
C TRP A 104 -5.39 -8.53 19.89
N SER A 105 -5.42 -9.02 18.65
CA SER A 105 -6.63 -9.16 17.81
C SER A 105 -6.89 -10.59 17.29
N CYS A 106 -6.13 -11.58 17.77
CA CYS A 106 -6.39 -12.99 17.52
C CYS A 106 -6.18 -13.80 18.81
N SER A 107 -7.20 -14.55 19.21
CA SER A 107 -7.16 -15.45 20.38
C SER A 107 -6.18 -16.61 20.21
N HIS A 108 -5.77 -16.89 18.97
CA HIS A 108 -4.85 -17.96 18.60
C HIS A 108 -3.44 -17.42 18.35
N GLY A 109 -3.04 -16.37 19.07
CA GLY A 109 -1.72 -15.74 18.91
C GLY A 109 -1.58 -14.99 17.59
N VAL A 110 -0.59 -15.34 16.77
CA VAL A 110 -0.38 -14.74 15.43
C VAL A 110 -0.94 -15.58 14.29
N GLU A 111 -1.73 -16.61 14.59
CA GLU A 111 -2.17 -17.56 13.57
C GLU A 111 -3.15 -16.96 12.55
N ARG A 112 -3.81 -15.83 12.87
CA ARG A 112 -4.53 -15.01 11.88
C ARG A 112 -3.67 -14.68 10.66
N TRP A 113 -2.37 -14.45 10.84
CA TRP A 113 -1.46 -14.04 9.76
C TRP A 113 -0.67 -15.18 9.13
N ARG A 114 -0.99 -16.44 9.49
CA ARG A 114 -0.20 -17.59 9.06
C ARG A 114 -1.03 -18.76 8.55
N MET A 115 -2.14 -19.08 9.22
CA MET A 115 -2.89 -20.30 8.96
C MET A 115 -4.41 -20.08 9.10
N GLU A 116 -5.15 -21.16 8.90
CA GLU A 116 -6.57 -21.23 9.20
C GLU A 116 -6.83 -21.30 10.71
N CYS A 117 -6.73 -20.15 11.38
CA CYS A 117 -7.02 -20.03 12.81
C CYS A 117 -8.53 -19.95 13.13
N GLY A 118 -9.39 -19.83 12.11
CA GLY A 118 -10.84 -19.72 12.26
C GLY A 118 -11.35 -18.33 12.68
N CYS A 119 -10.48 -17.33 12.89
CA CYS A 119 -10.88 -15.95 13.16
C CYS A 119 -11.39 -15.26 11.89
N ARG A 120 -12.53 -15.71 11.37
CA ARG A 120 -13.20 -15.22 10.15
C ARG A 120 -14.33 -14.25 10.45
N PHE A 121 -14.59 -13.35 9.52
CA PHE A 121 -15.73 -12.43 9.57
C PHE A 121 -17.00 -13.12 9.07
N ASP A 122 -16.89 -13.94 8.03
CA ASP A 122 -17.99 -14.74 7.49
C ASP A 122 -17.76 -16.23 7.78
N SER A 123 -18.72 -16.87 8.45
CA SER A 123 -18.68 -18.29 8.81
C SER A 123 -18.62 -19.26 7.61
N HIS A 124 -19.01 -18.82 6.41
CA HIS A 124 -18.98 -19.63 5.19
C HIS A 124 -17.62 -19.61 4.48
N THR A 125 -16.69 -18.76 4.93
CA THR A 125 -15.35 -18.63 4.34
C THR A 125 -14.34 -19.55 5.01
N ASN A 126 -13.24 -19.85 4.31
CA ASN A 126 -12.07 -20.55 4.87
C ASN A 126 -10.82 -19.67 4.79
N GLN A 127 -9.84 -19.99 5.63
CA GLN A 127 -8.58 -19.22 5.74
C GLN A 127 -7.36 -20.07 5.35
N ALA A 128 -7.58 -21.24 4.74
CA ALA A 128 -6.53 -22.18 4.35
C ALA A 128 -5.55 -21.59 3.33
N TRP A 129 -5.97 -20.57 2.55
CA TRP A 129 -5.14 -19.87 1.58
C TRP A 129 -3.97 -19.09 2.19
N ARG A 130 -4.02 -18.76 3.49
CA ARG A 130 -3.00 -17.96 4.18
C ARG A 130 -1.63 -18.62 4.18
N THR A 131 -1.61 -19.93 4.45
CA THR A 131 -0.40 -20.75 4.50
C THR A 131 0.33 -20.77 3.14
N PRO A 132 -0.31 -21.22 2.02
CA PRO A 132 0.37 -21.27 0.73
C PRO A 132 0.80 -19.89 0.21
N LEU A 133 0.02 -18.83 0.48
CA LEU A 133 0.46 -17.46 0.16
C LEU A 133 1.74 -17.12 0.91
N ARG A 134 1.76 -17.30 2.24
CA ARG A 134 2.90 -16.96 3.07
C ARG A 134 4.15 -17.76 2.70
N VAL A 135 4.02 -19.08 2.51
CA VAL A 135 5.13 -19.95 2.08
C VAL A 135 5.70 -19.49 0.73
N GLY A 136 4.83 -19.18 -0.24
CA GLY A 136 5.27 -18.67 -1.54
C GLY A 136 6.07 -17.36 -1.42
N LEU A 137 5.59 -16.43 -0.59
CA LEU A 137 6.29 -15.15 -0.36
C LEU A 137 7.60 -15.34 0.42
N GLU A 138 7.66 -16.25 1.40
CA GLU A 138 8.89 -16.58 2.13
C GLU A 138 9.98 -17.12 1.19
N VAL A 139 9.62 -17.97 0.23
CA VAL A 139 10.56 -18.44 -0.80
C VAL A 139 11.08 -17.30 -1.67
N VAL A 140 10.18 -16.39 -2.11
CA VAL A 140 10.59 -15.22 -2.90
C VAL A 140 11.55 -14.33 -2.09
N ALA A 141 11.27 -14.09 -0.80
CA ALA A 141 12.13 -13.29 0.06
C ALA A 141 13.51 -13.91 0.21
N GLN A 142 13.59 -15.21 0.49
CA GLN A 142 14.86 -15.94 0.61
C GLN A 142 15.65 -15.89 -0.70
N GLY A 143 14.97 -16.04 -1.84
CA GLY A 143 15.59 -15.90 -3.17
C GLY A 143 16.16 -14.51 -3.41
N ILE A 144 15.43 -13.45 -3.03
CA ILE A 144 15.90 -12.07 -3.10
C ILE A 144 17.13 -11.87 -2.20
N HIS A 145 17.11 -12.38 -0.96
CA HIS A 145 18.24 -12.29 -0.03
C HIS A 145 19.49 -12.97 -0.59
N ALA A 146 19.34 -14.16 -1.16
CA ALA A 146 20.45 -14.87 -1.80
C ALA A 146 21.04 -14.10 -2.99
N VAL A 147 20.20 -13.45 -3.81
CA VAL A 147 20.67 -12.59 -4.91
C VAL A 147 21.38 -11.35 -4.37
N ILE A 148 20.88 -10.74 -3.30
CA ILE A 148 21.55 -9.61 -2.65
C ILE A 148 22.93 -10.02 -2.18
N GLU A 149 23.05 -11.09 -1.38
CA GLU A 149 24.33 -11.54 -0.84
C GLU A 149 25.35 -11.89 -1.94
N ARG A 150 24.89 -12.45 -3.06
CA ARG A 150 25.73 -12.82 -4.20
C ARG A 150 26.16 -11.63 -5.06
N ASP A 151 25.23 -10.73 -5.37
CA ASP A 151 25.41 -9.68 -6.38
C ASP A 151 25.70 -8.29 -5.77
N TRP A 152 25.78 -8.19 -4.43
CA TRP A 152 26.09 -6.93 -3.76
C TRP A 152 27.49 -6.42 -4.16
N PRO A 153 27.63 -5.13 -4.52
CA PRO A 153 28.94 -4.58 -4.86
C PRO A 153 29.91 -4.65 -3.67
N THR A 154 31.13 -5.14 -3.91
CA THR A 154 32.13 -5.38 -2.86
C THR A 154 32.60 -4.11 -2.14
N ASP A 155 32.46 -2.95 -2.78
CA ASP A 155 32.82 -1.64 -2.27
C ASP A 155 31.64 -0.89 -1.63
N ALA A 156 30.43 -1.46 -1.63
CA ALA A 156 29.23 -0.83 -1.10
C ALA A 156 28.94 -1.15 0.39
N GLY A 157 29.91 -1.73 1.11
CA GLY A 157 29.75 -2.11 2.53
C GLY A 157 28.88 -3.36 2.74
N ASP A 158 28.43 -3.61 3.97
CA ASP A 158 27.52 -4.72 4.27
C ASP A 158 26.08 -4.42 3.82
N PRO A 159 25.42 -5.30 3.05
CA PRO A 159 24.09 -5.04 2.49
C PRO A 159 23.02 -4.76 3.55
N TRP A 160 23.11 -5.42 4.71
CA TRP A 160 22.08 -5.35 5.75
C TRP A 160 22.25 -4.10 6.61
N VAL A 161 23.49 -3.75 6.95
CA VAL A 161 23.81 -2.48 7.62
C VAL A 161 23.42 -1.30 6.72
N VAL A 162 23.71 -1.39 5.42
CA VAL A 162 23.32 -0.36 4.45
C VAL A 162 21.81 -0.25 4.33
N ARG A 163 21.07 -1.37 4.21
CA ARG A 163 19.61 -1.37 4.21
C ARG A 163 19.03 -0.60 5.40
N ASP A 164 19.55 -0.86 6.60
CA ASP A 164 19.05 -0.24 7.83
C ASP A 164 19.42 1.24 7.91
N SER A 165 20.57 1.62 7.36
CA SER A 165 21.05 3.01 7.33
C SER A 165 20.41 3.85 6.23
N ALA A 166 20.00 3.23 5.12
CA ALA A 166 19.49 3.92 3.94
C ALA A 166 18.19 4.68 4.19
N GLY A 167 17.37 4.19 5.11
CA GLY A 167 16.02 4.69 5.33
C GLY A 167 15.08 4.42 4.15
N PRO A 168 13.82 4.88 4.25
CA PRO A 168 12.81 4.61 3.23
C PRO A 168 13.17 5.24 1.88
N ASP A 169 13.88 6.38 1.84
CA ASP A 169 14.19 7.14 0.63
C ASP A 169 15.58 6.89 0.03
N LEU A 170 16.40 6.04 0.68
CA LEU A 170 17.83 5.84 0.39
C LEU A 170 18.72 7.08 0.67
N ASP A 171 18.16 8.14 1.24
CA ASP A 171 18.87 9.39 1.54
C ASP A 171 19.99 9.23 2.59
N GLY A 172 19.91 8.18 3.42
CA GLY A 172 20.98 7.86 4.37
C GLY A 172 22.26 7.35 3.70
N VAL A 173 22.21 6.98 2.41
CA VAL A 173 23.33 6.41 1.64
C VAL A 173 23.32 6.91 0.19
N PRO A 174 23.57 8.22 -0.04
CA PRO A 174 23.36 8.86 -1.34
C PRO A 174 24.33 8.37 -2.44
N ASP A 175 25.48 7.80 -2.09
CA ASP A 175 26.53 7.44 -3.06
C ASP A 175 26.59 5.94 -3.38
N LEU A 176 25.45 5.25 -3.36
CA LEU A 176 25.39 3.82 -3.71
C LEU A 176 25.45 3.58 -5.23
N PRO A 177 26.19 2.54 -5.68
CA PRO A 177 26.15 2.06 -7.05
C PRO A 177 24.72 1.71 -7.50
N VAL A 178 24.43 1.86 -8.80
CA VAL A 178 23.12 1.53 -9.39
C VAL A 178 22.68 0.10 -9.06
N THR A 179 23.63 -0.85 -9.06
CA THR A 179 23.38 -2.24 -8.66
C THR A 179 22.91 -2.36 -7.21
N ALA A 180 23.59 -1.70 -6.27
CA ALA A 180 23.19 -1.71 -4.86
C ALA A 180 21.81 -1.07 -4.67
N ARG A 181 21.54 0.08 -5.31
CA ARG A 181 20.21 0.73 -5.26
C ARG A 181 19.11 -0.17 -5.80
N ARG A 182 19.35 -0.88 -6.91
CA ARG A 182 18.42 -1.87 -7.49
C ARG A 182 18.13 -3.00 -6.49
N LEU A 183 19.17 -3.56 -5.88
CA LEU A 183 19.04 -4.65 -4.91
C LEU A 183 18.32 -4.22 -3.62
N LEU A 184 18.59 -3.01 -3.13
CA LEU A 184 17.83 -2.43 -2.01
C LEU A 184 16.36 -2.19 -2.35
N GLU A 185 16.06 -1.84 -3.60
CA GLU A 185 14.67 -1.71 -4.04
C GLU A 185 13.95 -3.06 -4.12
N ALA A 186 14.64 -4.12 -4.55
CA ALA A 186 14.13 -5.49 -4.45
C ALA A 186 13.84 -5.85 -2.97
N GLN A 187 14.78 -5.56 -2.07
CA GLN A 187 14.62 -5.80 -0.63
C GLN A 187 13.45 -5.01 -0.02
N ARG A 188 13.25 -3.75 -0.42
CA ARG A 188 12.11 -2.94 0.03
C ARG A 188 10.79 -3.63 -0.31
N HIS A 189 10.68 -4.19 -1.51
CA HIS A 189 9.51 -4.96 -1.91
C HIS A 189 9.42 -6.32 -1.22
N ALA A 190 10.55 -6.97 -0.94
CA ALA A 190 10.59 -8.19 -0.13
C ALA A 190 10.04 -7.98 1.29
N LEU A 191 10.27 -6.81 1.89
CA LEU A 191 9.66 -6.41 3.17
C LEU A 191 8.18 -6.07 3.00
N ALA A 192 7.85 -5.26 1.98
CA ALA A 192 6.48 -4.77 1.76
C ALA A 192 5.47 -5.90 1.45
N MET A 193 5.91 -7.00 0.83
CA MET A 193 5.05 -8.16 0.58
C MET A 193 4.66 -8.94 1.86
N PHE A 194 5.15 -8.56 3.04
CA PHE A 194 4.67 -9.09 4.33
C PHE A 194 3.81 -8.11 5.12
N THR A 195 3.26 -7.09 4.47
CA THR A 195 2.29 -6.18 5.12
C THR A 195 1.10 -6.98 5.65
N SER A 196 0.87 -6.92 6.97
CA SER A 196 -0.02 -7.83 7.70
C SER A 196 -1.50 -7.76 7.28
N CYS A 197 -1.95 -6.63 6.71
CA CYS A 197 -3.31 -6.46 6.23
C CYS A 197 -3.72 -7.52 5.19
N ALA A 198 -2.74 -8.07 4.44
CA ALA A 198 -2.96 -9.11 3.45
C ALA A 198 -3.52 -10.42 4.03
N TRP A 199 -3.40 -10.67 5.33
CA TRP A 199 -3.96 -11.86 5.98
C TRP A 199 -5.12 -11.56 6.93
N PHE A 200 -5.49 -10.29 7.11
CA PHE A 200 -6.45 -9.92 8.16
C PHE A 200 -7.88 -10.36 7.84
N PHE A 201 -8.29 -10.16 6.58
CA PHE A 201 -9.62 -10.50 6.07
C PHE A 201 -9.71 -11.93 5.56
N ASP A 202 -10.91 -12.33 5.15
CA ASP A 202 -11.23 -13.73 4.87
C ASP A 202 -10.80 -14.20 3.50
N ASP A 203 -10.64 -13.32 2.51
CA ASP A 203 -10.57 -13.72 1.10
C ASP A 203 -9.25 -13.33 0.40
N LEU A 204 -8.72 -14.28 -0.37
CA LEU A 204 -7.48 -14.17 -1.16
C LEU A 204 -7.60 -13.19 -2.34
N ALA A 205 -8.78 -13.03 -2.93
CA ALA A 205 -8.99 -12.16 -4.08
C ALA A 205 -9.24 -10.70 -3.69
N ARG A 206 -9.21 -10.36 -2.40
CA ARG A 206 -9.29 -8.96 -1.98
C ARG A 206 -8.08 -8.13 -2.41
N ILE A 207 -8.20 -6.81 -2.24
CA ILE A 207 -7.15 -5.86 -2.58
C ILE A 207 -5.88 -6.08 -1.75
N GLU A 208 -5.98 -6.52 -0.50
CA GLU A 208 -4.86 -6.64 0.43
C GLU A 208 -3.91 -7.80 0.07
N PRO A 209 -4.38 -9.06 -0.14
CA PRO A 209 -3.51 -10.12 -0.66
C PRO A 209 -2.95 -9.80 -2.06
N ARG A 210 -3.77 -9.20 -2.94
CA ARG A 210 -3.30 -8.75 -4.26
C ARG A 210 -2.20 -7.69 -4.15
N LEU A 211 -2.22 -6.84 -3.13
CA LEU A 211 -1.18 -5.82 -2.92
C LEU A 211 0.17 -6.46 -2.56
N VAL A 212 0.20 -7.44 -1.66
CA VAL A 212 1.46 -8.13 -1.33
C VAL A 212 1.97 -8.96 -2.51
N MET A 213 1.07 -9.56 -3.29
CA MET A 213 1.46 -10.19 -4.56
C MET A 213 2.04 -9.17 -5.55
N ARG A 214 1.49 -7.96 -5.66
CA ARG A 214 2.07 -6.90 -6.49
C ARG A 214 3.46 -6.49 -5.99
N HIS A 215 3.70 -6.47 -4.69
CA HIS A 215 5.04 -6.26 -4.16
C HIS A 215 5.99 -7.40 -4.51
N ALA A 216 5.55 -8.66 -4.44
CA ALA A 216 6.35 -9.79 -4.91
C ALA A 216 6.70 -9.65 -6.40
N ALA A 217 5.71 -9.38 -7.26
CA ALA A 217 5.94 -9.17 -8.70
C ALA A 217 6.94 -8.04 -8.94
N ARG A 218 6.79 -6.93 -8.21
CA ARG A 218 7.69 -5.78 -8.32
C ARG A 218 9.10 -6.09 -7.81
N ALA A 219 9.25 -6.93 -6.79
CA ALA A 219 10.58 -7.36 -6.35
C ALA A 219 11.31 -8.15 -7.44
N LEU A 220 10.57 -9.02 -8.15
CA LEU A 220 11.12 -9.84 -9.24
C LEU A 220 11.59 -8.99 -10.43
N ASP A 221 10.93 -7.85 -10.72
CA ASP A 221 11.39 -6.90 -11.76
C ASP A 221 12.82 -6.41 -11.54
N PHE A 222 13.28 -6.42 -10.28
CA PHE A 222 14.61 -5.96 -9.90
C PHE A 222 15.64 -7.06 -9.80
N LEU A 223 15.32 -8.32 -10.12
CA LEU A 223 16.28 -9.43 -10.13
C LEU A 223 16.78 -9.71 -11.56
N PRO A 224 17.89 -10.46 -11.72
CA PRO A 224 18.26 -10.97 -13.03
C PRO A 224 17.17 -11.92 -13.55
N ALA A 225 16.98 -11.96 -14.88
CA ALA A 225 15.81 -12.57 -15.50
C ALA A 225 15.64 -14.07 -15.16
N THR A 226 16.74 -14.81 -15.10
CA THR A 226 16.71 -16.25 -14.81
C THR A 226 16.24 -16.54 -13.37
N GLU A 227 16.72 -15.77 -12.40
CA GLU A 227 16.29 -15.86 -11.01
C GLU A 227 14.86 -15.38 -10.83
N ALA A 228 14.48 -14.29 -11.49
CA ALA A 228 13.11 -13.79 -11.49
C ALA A 228 12.12 -14.84 -12.00
N GLU A 229 12.45 -15.50 -13.12
CA GLU A 229 11.62 -16.57 -13.70
C GLU A 229 11.54 -17.80 -12.78
N ALA A 230 12.66 -18.23 -12.21
CA ALA A 230 12.68 -19.36 -11.28
C ALA A 230 11.81 -19.10 -10.04
N LEU A 231 11.92 -17.91 -9.43
CA LEU A 231 11.12 -17.53 -8.27
C LEU A 231 9.64 -17.34 -8.61
N ASP A 232 9.31 -16.76 -9.77
CA ASP A 232 7.92 -16.65 -10.26
C ASP A 232 7.28 -18.05 -10.41
N LEU A 233 8.00 -19.01 -10.99
CA LEU A 233 7.53 -20.39 -11.13
C LEU A 233 7.26 -21.05 -9.77
N THR A 234 8.19 -20.91 -8.81
CA THR A 234 8.01 -21.46 -7.47
C THR A 234 6.84 -20.79 -6.73
N LEU A 235 6.72 -19.47 -6.81
CA LEU A 235 5.62 -18.71 -6.22
C LEU A 235 4.28 -19.19 -6.78
N ARG A 236 4.15 -19.30 -8.11
CA ARG A 236 2.92 -19.81 -8.75
C ARG A 236 2.58 -21.23 -8.28
N GLY A 237 3.58 -22.08 -8.08
CA GLY A 237 3.41 -23.42 -7.51
C GLY A 237 2.76 -23.40 -6.13
N ALA A 238 3.20 -22.50 -5.25
CA ALA A 238 2.58 -22.29 -3.94
C ALA A 238 1.18 -21.69 -4.07
N LEU A 239 1.02 -20.63 -4.86
CA LEU A 239 -0.25 -19.93 -5.06
C LEU A 239 -1.35 -20.81 -5.66
N LYS A 240 -0.99 -21.85 -6.43
CA LYS A 240 -1.95 -22.84 -6.96
C LYS A 240 -2.70 -23.60 -5.86
N GLN A 241 -2.14 -23.66 -4.65
CA GLN A 241 -2.73 -24.31 -3.49
C GLN A 241 -3.62 -23.36 -2.67
N ALA A 242 -3.54 -22.05 -2.92
CA ALA A 242 -4.36 -21.03 -2.27
C ALA A 242 -5.67 -20.86 -3.04
N ARG A 243 -6.83 -20.87 -2.37
CA ARG A 243 -8.16 -20.69 -3.01
C ARG A 243 -8.86 -19.44 -2.48
N SER A 244 -9.51 -18.67 -3.35
CA SER A 244 -10.43 -17.62 -2.94
C SER A 244 -11.75 -18.18 -2.43
N ASN A 245 -12.46 -17.38 -1.65
CA ASN A 245 -13.82 -17.54 -1.16
C ASN A 245 -14.85 -16.82 -2.05
N GLU A 246 -14.50 -16.47 -3.29
CA GLU A 246 -15.44 -15.95 -4.28
C GLU A 246 -16.50 -17.00 -4.64
N GLU A 247 -17.66 -16.57 -5.15
CA GLU A 247 -18.74 -17.48 -5.60
C GLU A 247 -18.24 -18.53 -6.60
N ILE A 248 -17.33 -18.12 -7.48
CA ILE A 248 -16.55 -19.02 -8.33
C ILE A 248 -15.09 -18.97 -7.83
N PRO A 249 -14.67 -19.94 -7.00
CA PRO A 249 -13.33 -19.94 -6.44
C PRO A 249 -12.24 -20.00 -7.51
N ARG A 250 -11.24 -19.12 -7.38
CA ARG A 250 -10.02 -19.12 -8.20
C ARG A 250 -8.83 -19.52 -7.35
N ASP A 251 -7.80 -20.15 -7.93
CA ASP A 251 -6.52 -20.23 -7.22
C ASP A 251 -5.78 -18.91 -7.21
N GLY A 252 -4.86 -18.77 -6.25
CA GLY A 252 -3.89 -17.69 -6.21
C GLY A 252 -3.05 -17.59 -7.48
N ALA A 253 -2.77 -18.69 -8.19
CA ALA A 253 -2.01 -18.64 -9.45
C ALA A 253 -2.80 -17.98 -10.59
N THR A 254 -4.11 -18.20 -10.63
CA THR A 254 -5.05 -17.51 -11.53
C THR A 254 -5.15 -16.04 -11.17
N ILE A 255 -5.33 -15.70 -9.89
CA ILE A 255 -5.34 -14.31 -9.40
C ILE A 255 -4.02 -13.60 -9.71
N TRP A 256 -2.88 -14.27 -9.53
CA TRP A 256 -1.56 -13.77 -9.88
C TRP A 256 -1.47 -13.38 -11.35
N ARG A 257 -1.89 -14.27 -12.25
CA ARG A 257 -1.86 -14.00 -13.70
C ARG A 257 -2.82 -12.88 -14.10
N ASP A 258 -4.07 -12.95 -13.64
CA ASP A 258 -5.16 -12.16 -14.19
C ASP A 258 -5.33 -10.80 -13.49
N ASP A 259 -4.98 -10.70 -12.20
CA ASP A 259 -5.25 -9.51 -11.39
C ASP A 259 -3.97 -8.78 -10.93
N VAL A 260 -2.84 -9.50 -10.86
CA VAL A 260 -1.54 -8.96 -10.42
C VAL A 260 -0.68 -8.61 -11.63
N LEU A 261 -0.35 -9.59 -12.47
CA LEU A 261 0.60 -9.41 -13.58
C LEU A 261 0.06 -8.53 -14.72
N VAL A 262 -1.26 -8.45 -14.91
CA VAL A 262 -1.87 -7.49 -15.85
C VAL A 262 -1.44 -6.04 -15.55
N THR A 263 -1.09 -5.76 -14.29
CA THR A 263 -0.62 -4.45 -13.85
C THR A 263 0.90 -4.31 -13.72
N ALA A 264 1.67 -5.39 -13.92
CA ALA A 264 3.10 -5.45 -13.58
C ALA A 264 4.01 -4.59 -14.47
N ASP A 265 3.63 -4.33 -15.73
CA ASP A 265 4.47 -3.55 -16.65
C ASP A 265 4.34 -2.02 -16.45
N GLY A 266 4.77 -1.57 -15.27
CA GLY A 266 4.71 -0.17 -14.86
C GLY A 266 5.41 0.79 -15.82
N PRO A 267 6.68 0.55 -16.21
CA PRO A 267 7.41 1.42 -17.12
C PRO A 267 6.75 1.59 -18.50
N ALA A 268 6.25 0.51 -19.12
CA ALA A 268 5.60 0.63 -20.43
C ALA A 268 4.23 1.34 -20.33
N ARG A 269 3.46 1.05 -19.28
CA ARG A 269 2.18 1.74 -19.01
C ARG A 269 2.38 3.23 -18.76
N LEU A 270 3.45 3.59 -18.07
CA LEU A 270 3.87 4.97 -17.88
C LEU A 270 4.28 5.61 -19.21
N ALA A 271 5.13 4.95 -20.00
CA ALA A 271 5.53 5.45 -21.32
C ALA A 271 4.32 5.66 -22.25
N ALA A 272 3.35 4.73 -22.26
CA ALA A 272 2.09 4.89 -22.97
C ALA A 272 1.30 6.11 -22.49
N GLY A 273 1.12 6.27 -21.18
CA GLY A 273 0.40 7.41 -20.62
C GLY A 273 1.08 8.75 -20.95
N ILE A 274 2.41 8.83 -20.85
CA ILE A 274 3.17 10.03 -21.21
C ILE A 274 3.03 10.32 -22.71
N ALA A 275 3.13 9.30 -23.56
CA ALA A 275 2.93 9.46 -25.01
C ALA A 275 1.51 9.95 -25.34
N ALA A 276 0.49 9.46 -24.62
CA ALA A 276 -0.89 9.92 -24.77
C ALA A 276 -1.07 11.39 -24.35
N VAL A 277 -0.42 11.83 -23.26
CA VAL A 277 -0.42 13.24 -22.84
C VAL A 277 0.33 14.11 -23.83
N ARG A 278 1.50 13.67 -24.30
CA ARG A 278 2.30 14.37 -25.33
C ARG A 278 1.49 14.61 -26.60
N GLU A 279 0.74 13.59 -27.05
CA GLU A 279 -0.13 13.67 -28.23
C GLU A 279 -1.26 14.70 -28.07
N LEU A 280 -1.82 14.82 -26.86
CA LEU A 280 -2.88 15.79 -26.57
C LEU A 280 -2.33 17.22 -26.39
N ASP A 281 -1.43 17.41 -25.44
CA ASP A 281 -0.76 18.66 -25.13
C ASP A 281 0.47 18.41 -24.25
N GLN A 282 1.65 18.49 -24.84
CA GLN A 282 2.92 18.25 -24.15
C GLN A 282 3.10 19.09 -22.87
N ARG A 283 2.55 20.31 -22.80
CA ARG A 283 2.69 21.21 -21.65
C ARG A 283 2.04 20.67 -20.37
N LEU A 284 1.12 19.72 -20.49
CA LEU A 284 0.52 19.06 -19.33
C LEU A 284 1.52 18.17 -18.59
N LEU A 285 2.60 17.74 -19.24
CA LEU A 285 3.64 16.94 -18.60
C LEU A 285 4.35 17.73 -17.49
N ASP A 286 4.41 19.07 -17.59
CA ASP A 286 5.04 19.92 -16.56
C ASP A 286 4.28 19.88 -15.23
N GLN A 287 3.00 19.52 -15.26
CA GLN A 287 2.13 19.39 -14.09
C GLN A 287 2.15 17.97 -13.51
N LEU A 288 2.67 17.00 -14.25
CA LEU A 288 2.66 15.60 -13.85
C LEU A 288 3.74 15.38 -12.79
N GLN A 289 3.32 14.90 -11.61
CA GLN A 289 4.23 14.44 -10.57
C GLN A 289 3.96 12.97 -10.30
N LEU A 290 4.99 12.15 -10.46
CA LEU A 290 4.94 10.72 -10.21
C LEU A 290 5.95 10.34 -9.13
N PRO A 291 5.53 9.59 -8.10
CA PRO A 291 6.39 9.28 -6.96
C PRO A 291 7.50 8.29 -7.31
N THR A 292 7.32 7.44 -8.33
CA THR A 292 8.25 6.34 -8.62
C THR A 292 9.17 6.60 -9.80
N HIS A 293 8.77 7.46 -10.74
CA HIS A 293 9.51 7.68 -11.98
C HIS A 293 9.56 9.16 -12.39
N THR A 294 10.62 9.52 -13.08
CA THR A 294 10.68 10.66 -14.01
C THR A 294 10.73 10.13 -15.44
N TRP A 295 10.76 11.02 -16.43
CA TRP A 295 10.85 10.63 -17.82
C TRP A 295 11.63 11.64 -18.65
N GLU A 296 12.10 11.18 -19.79
CA GLU A 296 12.66 12.00 -20.87
C GLU A 296 11.90 11.68 -22.16
N LEU A 297 11.56 12.73 -22.91
CA LEU A 297 10.93 12.57 -24.21
C LEU A 297 12.00 12.24 -25.25
N LEU A 298 11.76 11.17 -26.02
CA LEU A 298 12.57 10.81 -27.17
C LEU A 298 11.82 11.22 -28.45
N PRO A 299 12.54 11.40 -29.59
CA PRO A 299 11.90 11.78 -30.85
C PRO A 299 10.74 10.86 -31.28
N ASP A 300 10.88 9.54 -31.07
CA ASP A 300 9.93 8.51 -31.47
C ASP A 300 9.41 7.69 -30.27
N GLY A 301 9.56 8.22 -29.05
CA GLY A 301 9.37 7.42 -27.85
C GLY A 301 9.40 8.19 -26.53
N VAL A 302 9.50 7.42 -25.46
CA VAL A 302 9.62 7.90 -24.07
C VAL A 302 10.64 7.03 -23.35
N CYS A 303 11.56 7.65 -22.62
CA CYS A 303 12.41 6.97 -21.66
C CYS A 303 11.86 7.22 -20.26
N THR A 304 11.55 6.16 -19.52
CA THR A 304 11.17 6.27 -18.11
C THR A 304 12.39 6.02 -17.23
N ILE A 305 12.48 6.75 -16.12
CA ILE A 305 13.63 6.72 -15.22
C ILE A 305 13.11 6.46 -13.82
N HIS A 306 13.48 5.33 -13.22
CA HIS A 306 13.07 4.98 -11.87
C HIS A 306 13.81 5.85 -10.86
N ARG A 307 13.09 6.63 -10.05
CA ARG A 307 13.67 7.69 -9.20
C ARG A 307 14.69 7.17 -8.18
N ARG A 308 14.43 5.98 -7.62
CA ARG A 308 15.25 5.42 -6.53
C ARG A 308 16.52 4.73 -7.02
N THR A 309 16.42 4.07 -8.17
CA THR A 309 17.49 3.23 -8.71
C THR A 309 18.27 3.91 -9.83
N GLY A 310 17.70 4.96 -10.44
CA GLY A 310 18.24 5.57 -11.66
C GLY A 310 18.07 4.70 -12.90
N THR A 311 17.38 3.55 -12.81
CA THR A 311 17.19 2.63 -13.93
C THR A 311 16.41 3.32 -15.05
N ARG A 312 16.96 3.28 -16.26
CA ARG A 312 16.38 3.90 -17.46
C ARG A 312 15.77 2.82 -18.33
N THR A 313 14.56 3.03 -18.84
CA THR A 313 13.90 2.09 -19.76
C THR A 313 13.29 2.86 -20.91
N GLY A 314 13.83 2.63 -22.11
CA GLY A 314 13.40 3.29 -23.33
C GLY A 314 12.30 2.54 -24.07
N PHE A 315 11.31 3.26 -24.60
CA PHE A 315 10.24 2.70 -25.41
C PHE A 315 9.99 3.55 -26.65
N HIS A 316 9.85 2.92 -27.82
CA HIS A 316 9.17 3.51 -28.95
C HIS A 316 7.66 3.49 -28.68
N THR A 317 6.99 4.60 -28.96
CA THR A 317 5.56 4.77 -28.65
C THR A 317 4.81 5.31 -29.86
N THR A 318 3.73 4.63 -30.26
CA THR A 318 2.85 5.08 -31.34
C THR A 318 1.43 5.22 -30.80
N PRO A 319 0.98 6.46 -30.51
CA PRO A 319 -0.39 6.72 -30.07
C PRO A 319 -1.43 6.35 -31.14
N ILE A 320 -2.56 5.80 -30.70
CA ILE A 320 -3.73 5.50 -31.52
C ILE A 320 -4.89 6.32 -30.99
N VAL A 321 -5.20 7.41 -31.71
CA VAL A 321 -6.19 8.41 -31.30
C VAL A 321 -7.55 8.08 -31.89
N ASN A 322 -8.54 7.93 -31.01
CA ASN A 322 -9.95 7.81 -31.37
C ASN A 322 -10.69 8.97 -30.70
N GLY A 323 -10.81 10.11 -31.38
CA GLY A 323 -11.35 11.35 -30.83
C GLY A 323 -10.24 12.33 -30.42
N LEU A 324 -10.30 12.84 -29.19
CA LEU A 324 -9.33 13.84 -28.67
C LEU A 324 -8.13 13.22 -27.97
N VAL A 325 -8.27 12.03 -27.37
CA VAL A 325 -7.23 11.40 -26.55
C VAL A 325 -6.80 10.07 -27.17
N ALA A 326 -5.51 9.76 -27.07
CA ALA A 326 -4.98 8.45 -27.43
C ALA A 326 -5.59 7.34 -26.56
N SER A 327 -6.61 6.67 -27.10
CA SER A 327 -7.33 5.58 -26.44
C SER A 327 -6.47 4.34 -26.24
N ARG A 328 -5.44 4.18 -27.09
CA ARG A 328 -4.44 3.11 -27.02
C ARG A 328 -3.08 3.67 -27.45
N VAL A 329 -1.99 3.05 -26.99
CA VAL A 329 -0.64 3.34 -27.45
C VAL A 329 0.06 2.01 -27.72
N HIS A 330 0.65 1.87 -28.92
CA HIS A 330 1.56 0.77 -29.20
C HIS A 330 2.92 1.09 -28.58
N VAL A 331 3.42 0.21 -27.72
CA VAL A 331 4.67 0.37 -26.99
C VAL A 331 5.60 -0.77 -27.35
N ARG A 332 6.81 -0.43 -27.80
CA ARG A 332 7.88 -1.39 -28.09
C ARG A 332 9.15 -0.96 -27.33
N PRO A 333 9.71 -1.79 -26.45
CA PRO A 333 10.97 -1.44 -25.80
C PRO A 333 12.07 -1.19 -26.86
N ILE A 334 12.95 -0.24 -26.57
CA ILE A 334 14.10 0.06 -27.44
C ILE A 334 15.10 -1.10 -27.39
N GLU A 335 15.28 -1.72 -26.23
CA GLU A 335 16.17 -2.85 -26.01
C GLU A 335 15.37 -4.09 -25.59
N GLY A 336 15.41 -5.13 -26.43
CA GLY A 336 14.78 -6.43 -26.16
C GLY A 336 13.24 -6.42 -26.03
N GLY A 337 12.66 -7.61 -25.93
CA GLY A 337 11.23 -7.78 -25.61
C GLY A 337 10.23 -7.57 -26.76
N GLY A 338 9.00 -8.02 -26.52
CA GLY A 338 7.87 -7.92 -27.47
C GLY A 338 7.13 -6.58 -27.39
N SER A 339 6.53 -6.18 -28.52
CA SER A 339 5.62 -5.04 -28.56
C SER A 339 4.26 -5.37 -27.94
N ARG A 340 3.57 -4.33 -27.46
CA ARG A 340 2.26 -4.45 -26.82
C ARG A 340 1.41 -3.22 -27.08
N VAL A 341 0.09 -3.37 -27.00
CA VAL A 341 -0.86 -2.26 -27.11
C VAL A 341 -1.44 -2.01 -25.72
N ILE A 342 -1.22 -0.81 -25.19
CA ILE A 342 -1.68 -0.41 -23.86
C ILE A 342 -2.90 0.48 -24.03
N GLY A 343 -4.04 0.06 -23.47
CA GLY A 343 -5.27 0.86 -23.46
C GLY A 343 -5.25 1.91 -22.34
N MET A 344 -6.02 2.98 -22.53
CA MET A 344 -6.11 4.09 -21.58
C MET A 344 -6.48 3.67 -20.16
N SER A 345 -7.29 2.64 -19.96
CA SER A 345 -7.64 2.10 -18.63
C SER A 345 -6.42 1.60 -17.84
N ALA A 346 -5.30 1.31 -18.50
CA ALA A 346 -4.06 0.89 -17.87
C ALA A 346 -3.13 2.07 -17.54
N TYR A 347 -3.45 3.32 -17.90
CA TYR A 347 -2.58 4.44 -17.56
C TYR A 347 -2.56 4.72 -16.04
N PRO A 348 -1.45 5.26 -15.49
CA PRO A 348 -1.40 5.71 -14.11
C PRO A 348 -2.53 6.70 -13.77
N PRO A 349 -3.13 6.63 -12.55
CA PRO A 349 -4.24 7.51 -12.16
C PRO A 349 -3.95 9.01 -12.32
N ALA A 350 -2.74 9.46 -12.01
CA ALA A 350 -2.33 10.86 -12.18
C ALA A 350 -2.38 11.30 -13.65
N ILE A 351 -2.01 10.42 -14.58
CA ILE A 351 -2.09 10.67 -16.02
C ILE A 351 -3.55 10.70 -16.48
N LEU A 352 -4.37 9.76 -16.00
CA LEU A 352 -5.80 9.74 -16.29
C LEU A 352 -6.51 11.02 -15.82
N ALA A 353 -6.12 11.55 -14.65
CA ALA A 353 -6.65 12.80 -14.12
C ALA A 353 -6.30 13.99 -15.04
N LEU A 354 -5.04 14.14 -15.44
CA LEU A 354 -4.61 15.20 -16.36
C LEU A 354 -5.31 15.13 -17.72
N LEU A 355 -5.38 13.93 -18.32
CA LEU A 355 -6.07 13.73 -19.58
C LEU A 355 -7.55 14.11 -19.48
N ARG A 356 -8.21 13.75 -18.37
CA ARG A 356 -9.62 14.11 -18.12
C ARG A 356 -9.79 15.62 -17.97
N GLU A 357 -8.96 16.27 -17.17
CA GLU A 357 -9.04 17.71 -16.91
C GLU A 357 -8.92 18.53 -18.20
N ARG A 358 -8.03 18.14 -19.12
CA ARG A 358 -7.86 18.84 -20.39
C ARG A 358 -8.92 18.48 -21.43
N ALA A 359 -9.26 17.19 -21.57
CA ALA A 359 -10.14 16.73 -22.63
C ALA A 359 -11.62 17.06 -22.34
N THR A 360 -12.07 17.06 -21.08
CA THR A 360 -13.47 17.31 -20.73
C THR A 360 -13.99 18.67 -21.24
N PRO A 361 -13.28 19.81 -21.03
CA PRO A 361 -13.68 21.10 -21.59
C PRO A 361 -13.78 21.12 -23.11
N GLU A 362 -12.91 20.40 -23.81
CA GLU A 362 -12.89 20.34 -25.28
C GLU A 362 -14.03 19.50 -25.84
N VAL A 363 -14.30 18.35 -25.21
CA VAL A 363 -15.49 17.55 -25.52
C VAL A 363 -16.75 18.36 -25.30
N LEU A 364 -16.88 19.06 -24.16
CA LEU A 364 -18.02 19.92 -23.85
C LEU A 364 -18.17 21.04 -24.90
N ALA A 365 -17.09 21.71 -25.28
CA ALA A 365 -17.12 22.76 -26.31
C ALA A 365 -17.52 22.22 -27.70
N ALA A 366 -17.10 21.00 -28.05
CA ALA A 366 -17.40 20.37 -29.33
C ALA A 366 -18.83 19.78 -29.41
N THR A 367 -19.44 19.46 -28.26
CA THR A 367 -20.74 18.77 -28.18
C THR A 367 -21.90 19.66 -27.77
N LEU A 368 -21.64 20.79 -27.12
CA LEU A 368 -22.69 21.72 -26.68
C LEU A 368 -22.91 22.84 -27.70
N PRO A 369 -24.17 23.17 -28.03
CA PRO A 369 -24.49 24.42 -28.72
C PRO A 369 -23.87 25.62 -28.00
N VAL A 370 -23.42 26.62 -28.75
CA VAL A 370 -22.69 27.81 -28.24
C VAL A 370 -23.39 28.47 -27.04
N GLU A 371 -24.72 28.53 -27.07
CA GLU A 371 -25.56 29.11 -26.01
C GLU A 371 -25.49 28.32 -24.68
N HIS A 372 -25.43 26.99 -24.74
CA HIS A 372 -25.34 26.14 -23.53
C HIS A 372 -23.92 26.15 -22.94
N SER A 373 -22.89 26.21 -23.78
CA SER A 373 -21.50 26.41 -23.34
C SER A 373 -21.32 27.73 -22.60
N ALA A 374 -21.96 28.82 -23.06
CA ALA A 374 -21.91 30.12 -22.40
C ALA A 374 -22.58 30.10 -21.02
N ARG A 375 -23.74 29.44 -20.89
CA ARG A 375 -24.49 29.31 -19.63
C ARG A 375 -23.79 28.44 -18.58
N LEU A 376 -23.11 27.37 -19.00
CA LEU A 376 -22.30 26.54 -18.08
C LEU A 376 -21.07 27.30 -17.56
N ARG A 377 -20.38 28.03 -18.44
CA ARG A 377 -19.19 28.83 -18.05
C ARG A 377 -19.53 30.01 -17.14
N SER A 378 -20.76 30.53 -17.18
CA SER A 378 -21.24 31.58 -16.29
C SER A 378 -21.83 31.06 -14.97
N CYS A 379 -21.76 29.75 -14.70
CA CYS A 379 -22.41 29.10 -13.55
C CYS A 379 -23.93 29.35 -13.45
N GLN A 380 -24.60 29.63 -14.57
CA GLN A 380 -26.03 29.92 -14.64
C GLN A 380 -26.90 28.68 -14.92
N VAL A 381 -26.36 27.48 -14.65
CA VAL A 381 -27.09 26.22 -14.79
C VAL A 381 -27.21 25.59 -13.41
N ASP A 382 -28.43 25.55 -12.89
CA ASP A 382 -28.77 24.81 -11.67
C ASP A 382 -28.64 23.30 -11.95
N PRO A 383 -27.78 22.56 -11.21
CA PRO A 383 -27.59 21.11 -11.39
C PRO A 383 -28.88 20.29 -11.29
N GLU A 384 -29.92 20.78 -10.59
CA GLU A 384 -31.20 20.06 -10.48
C GLU A 384 -32.04 20.13 -11.76
N THR A 385 -31.91 21.19 -12.55
CA THR A 385 -32.74 21.39 -13.75
C THR A 385 -32.27 20.59 -14.98
N THR A 386 -31.08 20.00 -14.96
CA THR A 386 -30.47 19.31 -16.11
C THR A 386 -30.59 17.78 -16.09
N ARG A 387 -31.36 17.20 -15.16
CA ARG A 387 -31.59 15.73 -15.05
C ARG A 387 -32.74 15.19 -15.92
N ARG A 388 -33.23 15.93 -16.92
CA ARG A 388 -34.26 15.43 -17.85
C ARG A 388 -33.72 15.18 -19.24
#